data_AF-A0A533WJR0-F1
#
_entry.id   AF-A0A533WJR0-F1
#
_cell.length_a   1.000
_cell.length_b   1.000
_cell.length_c   1.000
_cell.angle_alpha   90.00
_cell.angle_beta   90.00
_cell.angle_gamma   90.00
#
_symmetry.space_group_name_H-M   'P 1'
#
loop_
_entity.id
_entity.type
_entity.pdbx_description
1 polymer ?
#
loop_
_entity_poly.entity_id
_entity_poly.type
_entity_poly.pdbx_seq_one_letter_code
_entity_poly.pdbx_strand_id
1 'polypeptide(L)'
;MTSKDKDIRDILNELIQGKIETNRRYVDEILEKIQDQRRRYYLEKMVIEVQRMELEEKAGNTHWASHHKAMAQAYKGILEKSFGITDST
;
A
#
# COMPACT_ATOMS: atom_id res chain seq x y z
N MET A 1 39.65 -10.10 -30.33
CA MET A 1 38.21 -10.42 -30.25
C MET A 1 37.65 -10.38 -31.64
N THR A 2 37.00 -11.45 -32.09
CA THR A 2 36.42 -11.48 -33.44
C THR A 2 35.11 -10.69 -33.46
N SER A 3 34.70 -10.19 -34.64
CA SER A 3 33.41 -9.49 -34.81
C SER A 3 32.24 -10.32 -34.25
N LYS A 4 32.28 -11.64 -34.43
CA LYS A 4 31.26 -12.57 -33.93
C LYS A 4 31.19 -12.65 -32.41
N ASP A 5 32.32 -12.56 -31.71
CA ASP A 5 32.34 -12.59 -30.24
C ASP A 5 31.72 -11.32 -29.64
N LYS A 6 31.86 -10.19 -30.34
CA LYS A 6 31.23 -8.92 -29.94
C LYS A 6 29.71 -8.96 -30.14
N ASP A 7 29.25 -9.46 -31.29
CA ASP A 7 27.82 -9.59 -31.59
C ASP A 7 27.09 -10.54 -30.61
N ILE A 8 27.71 -11.68 -30.28
CA ILE A 8 27.14 -12.61 -29.29
C ILE A 8 27.03 -11.95 -27.92
N ARG A 9 28.04 -11.16 -27.53
CA ARG A 9 28.05 -10.48 -26.24
C ARG A 9 26.98 -9.39 -26.17
N ASP A 10 26.77 -8.65 -27.25
CA ASP A 10 25.75 -7.61 -27.34
C ASP A 10 24.34 -8.22 -27.28
N ILE A 11 24.09 -9.33 -28.00
CA ILE A 11 22.83 -10.09 -27.91
C ILE A 11 22.59 -10.60 -26.49
N LEU A 12 23.61 -11.17 -25.84
CA LEU A 12 23.49 -11.66 -24.46
C LEU A 12 23.17 -10.51 -23.49
N ASN A 13 23.80 -9.35 -23.66
CA ASN A 13 23.54 -8.18 -22.83
C ASN A 13 22.10 -7.70 -22.98
N GLU A 14 21.58 -7.62 -24.21
CA GLU A 14 20.18 -7.25 -24.46
C GLU A 14 19.20 -8.22 -23.81
N LEU A 15 19.44 -9.53 -23.93
CA LEU A 15 18.61 -10.56 -23.30
C LEU A 15 18.63 -10.48 -21.77
N ILE A 16 19.81 -10.23 -21.18
CA ILE A 16 19.96 -10.06 -19.73
C ILE A 16 19.21 -8.81 -19.27
N GLN A 17 19.37 -7.68 -19.95
CA GLN A 17 18.66 -6.44 -19.60
C GLN A 17 17.15 -6.61 -19.73
N GLY A 18 16.67 -7.26 -20.80
CA GLY A 18 15.25 -7.55 -20.97
C GLY A 18 14.67 -8.40 -19.84
N LYS A 19 15.42 -9.38 -19.34
CA LYS A 19 15.02 -10.18 -18.17
C LYS A 19 15.03 -9.38 -16.88
N ILE A 20 16.06 -8.57 -16.63
CA ILE A 20 16.15 -7.70 -15.45
C ILE A 20 14.95 -6.76 -15.41
N GLU A 21 14.63 -6.11 -16.53
CA GLU A 21 13.52 -5.17 -16.61
C GLU A 21 12.16 -5.85 -16.45
N THR A 22 11.99 -7.04 -17.00
CA THR A 22 10.76 -7.82 -16.82
C THR A 22 10.57 -8.23 -15.36
N ASN A 23 11.65 -8.68 -14.70
CA ASN A 23 11.60 -9.03 -13.27
C ASN A 23 11.33 -7.80 -12.40
N ARG A 24 11.93 -6.65 -12.73
CA ARG A 24 11.69 -5.39 -12.02
C ARG A 24 10.20 -5.02 -12.09
N ARG A 25 9.62 -5.00 -13.29
CA ARG A 25 8.19 -4.70 -13.47
C ARG A 25 7.29 -5.66 -12.70
N TYR A 26 7.60 -6.96 -12.72
CA TYR A 26 6.85 -7.96 -11.96
C TYR A 26 6.90 -7.71 -10.45
N VAL A 27 8.08 -7.36 -9.92
CA VAL A 27 8.23 -7.00 -8.50
C VAL A 27 7.46 -5.73 -8.17
N ASP A 28 7.54 -4.71 -9.02
CA ASP A 28 6.82 -3.45 -8.85
C ASP A 28 5.29 -3.68 -8.81
N GLU A 29 4.75 -4.50 -9.72
CA GLU A 29 3.32 -4.87 -9.73
C GLU A 29 2.88 -5.61 -8.46
N ILE A 30 3.72 -6.51 -7.92
CA ILE A 30 3.41 -7.21 -6.67
C ILE A 30 3.42 -6.23 -5.49
N LEU A 31 4.43 -5.36 -5.43
CA LEU A 31 4.54 -4.36 -4.37
C LEU A 31 3.35 -3.41 -4.39
N GLU A 32 2.90 -2.98 -5.56
CA GLU A 32 1.70 -2.16 -5.72
C GLU A 32 0.46 -2.87 -5.19
N LYS A 33 0.26 -4.15 -5.53
CA LYS A 33 -0.88 -4.95 -5.03
C LYS A 33 -0.85 -5.09 -3.51
N ILE A 34 0.32 -5.34 -2.92
CA ILE A 34 0.49 -5.44 -1.47
C ILE A 34 0.17 -4.09 -0.80
N GLN A 35 0.64 -2.98 -1.38
CA GLN A 35 0.36 -1.64 -0.88
C GLN A 35 -1.14 -1.32 -0.95
N ASP A 36 -1.81 -1.61 -2.06
CA ASP A 36 -3.25 -1.39 -2.20
C ASP A 36 -4.05 -2.24 -1.20
N GLN A 37 -3.69 -3.51 -1.03
CA GLN A 37 -4.36 -4.37 -0.05
C GLN A 37 -4.23 -3.82 1.38
N ARG A 38 -3.03 -3.36 1.76
CA ARG A 38 -2.80 -2.75 3.09
C ARG A 38 -3.58 -1.44 3.25
N ARG A 39 -3.60 -0.60 2.21
CA ARG A 39 -4.39 0.64 2.19
C ARG A 39 -5.86 0.35 2.43
N ARG A 40 -6.45 -0.59 1.70
CA ARG A 40 -7.85 -1.01 1.86
C ARG A 40 -8.12 -1.54 3.27
N TYR A 41 -7.23 -2.39 3.79
CA TYR A 41 -7.36 -2.91 5.15
C TYR A 41 -7.45 -1.81 6.21
N TYR A 42 -6.56 -0.82 6.17
CA TYR A 42 -6.57 0.27 7.15
C TYR A 42 -7.77 1.20 6.97
N LEU A 43 -8.22 1.45 5.74
CA LEU A 43 -9.44 2.20 5.46
C LEU A 43 -10.67 1.49 6.05
N GLU A 44 -10.80 0.19 5.81
CA GLU A 44 -11.91 -0.62 6.34
C GLU A 44 -11.92 -0.61 7.87
N LYS A 45 -10.76 -0.77 8.52
CA LYS A 45 -10.64 -0.68 9.97
C LYS A 45 -11.03 0.69 10.50
N MET A 46 -10.59 1.78 9.85
CA MET A 46 -10.98 3.13 10.24
C MET A 46 -12.51 3.31 10.19
N VAL A 47 -13.16 2.87 9.11
CA VAL A 47 -14.62 2.96 8.95
C VAL A 47 -15.35 2.17 10.04
N ILE A 48 -14.90 0.95 10.33
CA ILE A 48 -15.49 0.12 11.40
C ILE A 48 -15.39 0.82 12.76
N GLU A 49 -14.24 1.41 13.09
CA GLU A 49 -14.05 2.13 14.35
C GLU A 49 -14.94 3.38 14.44
N VAL A 50 -15.11 4.13 13.33
CA VAL A 50 -16.06 5.26 13.29
C VAL A 50 -17.50 4.80 13.53
N GLN A 51 -17.94 3.72 12.89
CA GLN A 51 -19.29 3.17 13.09
C GLN A 51 -19.51 2.70 14.53
N ARG A 52 -18.50 2.06 15.14
CA ARG A 52 -18.56 1.63 16.55
C ARG A 52 -18.60 2.82 17.50
N MET A 53 -17.80 3.85 17.25
CA MET A 53 -17.86 5.11 17.99
C MET A 53 -19.28 5.68 17.99
N GLU A 54 -19.91 5.81 16.82
CA GLU A 54 -21.28 6.34 16.71
C GLU A 54 -22.32 5.48 17.45
N LEU A 55 -22.17 4.15 17.42
CA LEU A 55 -23.06 3.24 18.15
C LEU A 55 -22.92 3.40 19.67
N GLU A 56 -21.69 3.48 20.18
CA GLU A 56 -21.42 3.68 21.61
C GLU A 56 -21.87 5.07 22.08
N GLU A 57 -21.71 6.12 21.26
CA GLU A 57 -22.24 7.45 21.55
C GLU A 57 -23.78 7.42 21.67
N LYS A 58 -24.47 6.74 20.74
CA LYS A 58 -25.93 6.57 20.80
C LYS A 58 -26.38 5.77 22.03
N ALA A 59 -25.56 4.84 22.50
CA ALA A 59 -25.80 4.06 23.72
C ALA A 59 -25.46 4.84 25.00
N GLY A 60 -24.91 6.06 24.91
CA GLY A 60 -24.45 6.85 26.06
C GLY A 60 -23.15 6.35 26.68
N ASN A 61 -22.45 5.42 26.01
CA ASN A 61 -21.21 4.81 26.49
C ASN A 61 -20.00 5.64 26.05
N THR A 62 -19.82 6.78 26.73
CA THR A 62 -18.79 7.77 26.39
C THR A 62 -17.35 7.24 26.46
N HIS A 63 -17.08 6.27 27.33
CA HIS A 63 -15.76 5.65 27.44
C HIS A 63 -15.39 4.88 26.17
N TRP A 64 -16.28 4.00 25.70
CA TRP A 64 -16.04 3.21 24.50
C TRP A 64 -16.10 4.04 23.23
N ALA A 65 -16.99 5.04 23.16
CA ALA A 65 -16.97 6.03 22.09
C ALA A 65 -15.58 6.69 21.96
N SER A 66 -15.01 7.17 23.06
CA SER A 66 -13.67 7.78 23.04
C SER A 66 -12.58 6.79 22.65
N HIS A 67 -12.69 5.53 23.05
CA HIS A 67 -11.74 4.49 22.65
C HIS A 67 -11.75 4.26 21.13
N HIS A 68 -12.94 4.06 20.54
CA HIS A 68 -13.09 3.86 19.11
C HIS A 68 -12.66 5.09 18.29
N LYS A 69 -12.92 6.29 18.79
CA LYS A 69 -12.41 7.55 18.20
C LYS A 69 -10.89 7.58 18.12
N ALA A 70 -10.21 7.18 19.19
CA ALA A 70 -8.74 7.13 19.21
C ALA A 70 -8.19 6.09 18.23
N MET A 71 -8.86 4.94 18.08
CA MET A 71 -8.48 3.91 17.10
C MET A 71 -8.68 4.38 15.66
N ALA A 72 -9.81 5.03 15.35
CA ALA A 72 -10.06 5.64 14.05
C ALA A 72 -8.97 6.67 13.70
N GLN A 73 -8.57 7.52 14.66
CA GLN A 73 -7.48 8.48 14.49
C GLN A 73 -6.12 7.80 14.26
N ALA A 74 -5.84 6.70 14.95
CA ALA A 74 -4.62 5.93 14.73
C ALA A 74 -4.56 5.36 13.31
N TYR A 75 -5.66 4.79 12.81
CA TYR A 75 -5.74 4.30 11.43
C TYR A 75 -5.63 5.42 10.40
N LYS A 76 -6.28 6.57 10.64
CA LYS A 76 -6.12 7.78 9.81
C LYS A 76 -4.65 8.20 9.72
N GLY A 77 -3.95 8.27 10.85
CA GLY A 77 -2.53 8.63 10.87
C GLY A 77 -1.63 7.62 10.12
N ILE A 78 -1.97 6.33 10.12
CA ILE A 78 -1.29 5.32 9.30
C ILE A 78 -1.53 5.57 7.81
N LEU A 79 -2.79 5.85 7.43
CA LEU A 79 -3.20 6.12 6.05
C LEU A 79 -2.51 7.36 5.47
N GLU A 80 -2.46 8.44 6.24
CA GLU A 80 -1.77 9.68 5.87
C GLU A 80 -0.27 9.45 5.69
N LYS A 81 0.39 8.87 6.69
CA LYS A 81 1.86 8.71 6.68
C LYS A 81 2.36 7.67 5.67
N SER A 82 1.61 6.58 5.49
CA SER A 82 2.09 5.43 4.70
C SER A 82 1.56 5.45 3.27
N PHE A 83 0.44 6.13 3.01
CA PHE A 83 -0.24 6.09 1.72
C PHE A 83 -0.61 7.47 1.16
N GLY A 84 -0.29 8.56 1.85
CA GLY A 84 -0.54 9.93 1.36
C GLY A 84 -2.03 10.29 1.24
N ILE A 85 -2.92 9.51 1.84
CA ILE A 85 -4.35 9.82 1.88
C ILE A 85 -4.53 10.97 2.85
N THR A 86 -4.83 12.15 2.34
CA THR A 86 -5.24 13.32 3.14
C THR A 86 -6.73 13.56 2.97
N ASP A 87 -7.33 14.35 3.86
CA ASP A 87 -8.72 14.82 3.73
C ASP A 87 -8.86 15.77 2.52
N SER A 88 -8.66 15.28 1.31
CA SER A 88 -8.85 16.04 0.07
C SER A 88 -10.31 15.96 -0.35
N THR A 89 -11.12 16.91 0.16
CA THR A 89 -12.51 17.28 -0.21
C THR A 89 -13.61 16.23 -0.13
#